data_AF-A0A955YQY5-F1
#
_entry.id   AF-A0A955YQY5-F1
#
_cell.length_a   1.000
_cell.length_b   1.000
_cell.length_c   1.000
_cell.angle_alpha   90.00
_cell.angle_beta   90.00
_cell.angle_gamma   90.00
#
_symmetry.space_group_name_H-M   'P 1'
#
loop_
_entity.id
_entity.type
_entity.pdbx_description
1 polymer ?
#
loop_
_entity_poly.entity_id
_entity_poly.type
_entity_poly.pdbx_seq_one_letter_code
_entity_poly.pdbx_strand_id
1 'polypeptide(L)'
;MYKWIFGTACVLFLCGLSGRVEAQKLQKFDRSLLIFEAHGAVGWYGEIGGGFRVEIPVILDIAKGVDDDLRASVGGDFRWFFHPRQDGFGGYPVAAAQWNFYVNPRWSFFPEAGLAGVFAPDRKYFWRSFIAPLGGVGARYHFASRNALVMRINWPTGFQAGVTF
;
A
#
# COMPACT_ATOMS: atom_id res chain seq x y z
N MET A 1 6.47 60.89 16.80
CA MET A 1 6.01 60.22 15.56
C MET A 1 6.81 58.94 15.44
N TYR A 2 6.33 57.69 15.56
CA TYR A 2 5.04 56.98 15.44
C TYR A 2 4.96 55.94 16.60
N LYS A 3 3.95 55.91 17.47
CA LYS A 3 2.67 55.14 17.45
C LYS A 3 2.72 53.66 16.98
N TRP A 4 2.60 52.77 17.97
CA TRP A 4 1.75 51.56 18.07
C TRP A 4 1.49 50.69 16.83
N ILE A 5 1.92 49.41 16.87
CA ILE A 5 1.08 48.21 16.58
C ILE A 5 1.57 47.03 17.44
N PHE A 6 1.05 46.92 18.66
CA PHE A 6 0.84 45.64 19.33
C PHE A 6 -0.56 45.18 18.91
N GLY A 7 -0.71 43.95 18.39
CA GLY A 7 -2.04 43.35 18.28
C GLY A 7 -2.38 42.64 16.98
N THR A 8 -1.59 41.65 16.56
CA THR A 8 -2.07 40.65 15.59
C THR A 8 -1.47 39.26 15.85
N ALA A 9 -1.51 38.79 17.10
CA ALA A 9 -1.03 37.45 17.46
C ALA A 9 -2.06 36.59 18.21
N CYS A 10 -3.33 37.02 18.31
CA CYS A 10 -4.32 36.35 19.18
C CYS A 10 -5.59 35.81 18.49
N VAL A 11 -5.66 35.75 17.16
CA VAL A 11 -6.87 35.23 16.47
C VAL A 11 -6.65 33.91 15.72
N LEU A 12 -5.40 33.45 15.53
CA LEU A 12 -5.14 32.19 14.82
C LEU A 12 -5.19 30.93 15.70
N PHE A 13 -5.37 31.06 17.02
CA PHE A 13 -5.39 29.90 17.92
C PHE A 13 -6.79 29.33 18.22
N LEU A 14 -7.87 30.03 17.87
CA LEU A 14 -9.24 29.61 18.27
C LEU A 14 -10.09 29.04 17.13
N CYS A 15 -9.68 29.16 15.86
CA CYS A 15 -10.29 28.40 14.75
C CYS A 15 -9.64 27.04 14.50
N GLY A 16 -8.51 26.73 15.15
CA GLY A 16 -7.79 25.46 15.00
C GLY A 16 -8.25 24.32 15.91
N LEU A 17 -9.20 24.59 16.83
CA LEU A 17 -9.67 23.59 17.80
C LEU A 17 -11.02 22.96 17.41
N SER A 18 -11.88 23.65 16.64
CA SER A 18 -13.11 23.03 16.12
C SER A 18 -12.82 22.00 15.01
N GLY A 19 -11.84 22.26 14.14
CA GLY A 19 -11.41 21.31 13.12
C GLY A 19 -10.67 20.07 13.66
N ARG A 20 -10.10 20.13 14.87
CA ARG A 20 -9.44 18.98 15.51
C ARG A 20 -10.42 17.96 16.07
N VAL A 21 -11.58 18.42 16.55
CA VAL A 21 -12.63 17.53 17.10
C VAL A 21 -13.39 16.81 15.97
N GLU A 22 -13.62 17.48 14.84
CA GLU A 22 -14.20 16.85 13.65
C GLU A 22 -13.24 15.82 13.02
N ALA A 23 -11.94 16.12 12.98
CA ALA A 23 -10.91 15.23 12.44
C ALA A 23 -10.65 13.98 13.32
N GLN A 24 -10.89 14.06 14.63
CA GLN A 24 -10.86 12.87 15.51
C GLN A 24 -12.04 11.92 15.27
N LYS A 25 -13.11 12.40 14.62
CA LYS A 25 -14.27 11.60 14.23
C LYS A 25 -14.17 11.00 12.83
N LEU A 26 -13.07 11.25 12.09
CA LEU A 26 -12.70 10.40 10.97
C LEU A 26 -12.37 9.03 11.55
N GLN A 27 -13.42 8.22 11.55
CA GLN A 27 -13.55 6.85 11.98
C GLN A 27 -12.22 6.12 11.78
N LYS A 28 -11.57 5.75 12.90
CA LYS A 28 -10.39 4.89 12.92
C LYS A 28 -10.67 3.74 11.96
N PHE A 29 -9.82 3.60 10.94
CA PHE A 29 -9.93 2.57 9.92
C PHE A 29 -10.18 1.22 10.62
N ASP A 30 -11.19 0.46 10.16
CA ASP A 30 -11.57 -0.77 10.88
C ASP A 30 -10.51 -1.85 10.64
N ARG A 31 -9.56 -1.91 11.57
CA ARG A 31 -8.39 -2.78 11.47
C ARG A 31 -8.74 -4.27 11.60
N SER A 32 -9.94 -4.62 12.01
CA SER A 32 -10.37 -6.02 12.24
C SER A 32 -10.94 -6.72 11.00
N LEU A 33 -11.17 -5.98 9.93
CA LEU A 33 -11.80 -6.51 8.71
C LEU A 33 -10.79 -7.10 7.74
N LEU A 34 -11.29 -8.05 6.94
CA LEU A 34 -10.70 -8.42 5.66
C LEU A 34 -10.77 -7.22 4.72
N ILE A 35 -9.66 -6.97 4.02
CA ILE A 35 -9.58 -5.90 3.02
C ILE A 35 -9.31 -6.55 1.67
N PHE A 36 -10.04 -6.11 0.66
CA PHE A 36 -9.79 -6.50 -0.72
C PHE A 36 -9.04 -5.39 -1.43
N GLU A 37 -8.04 -5.76 -2.22
CA GLU A 37 -7.27 -4.84 -3.06
C GLU A 37 -7.42 -5.25 -4.51
N ALA A 38 -7.62 -4.27 -5.38
CA ALA A 38 -7.46 -4.42 -6.82
C ALA A 38 -6.48 -3.36 -7.32
N HIS A 39 -5.52 -3.75 -8.17
CA HIS A 39 -4.44 -2.87 -8.60
C HIS A 39 -4.00 -3.12 -10.04
N GLY A 40 -3.50 -2.07 -10.67
CA GLY A 40 -2.68 -2.15 -11.87
C GLY A 40 -1.21 -2.20 -11.48
N ALA A 41 -0.36 -2.75 -12.35
CA ALA A 41 1.05 -2.89 -12.05
C ALA A 41 1.95 -2.83 -13.29
N VAL A 42 3.15 -2.29 -13.10
CA VAL A 42 4.23 -2.19 -14.08
C VAL A 42 5.46 -2.84 -13.47
N GLY A 43 5.96 -3.90 -14.09
CA GLY A 43 7.07 -4.67 -13.56
C GLY A 43 8.43 -4.25 -14.11
N TRP A 44 9.47 -4.78 -13.47
CA TRP A 44 10.87 -4.44 -13.75
C TRP A 44 11.36 -4.87 -15.14
N TYR A 45 10.69 -5.85 -15.76
CA TYR A 45 11.14 -6.49 -16.99
C TYR A 45 10.35 -6.06 -18.24
N GLY A 46 9.75 -4.87 -18.22
CA GLY A 46 8.90 -4.40 -19.32
C GLY A 46 7.60 -5.20 -19.41
N GLU A 47 6.96 -5.38 -18.26
CA GLU A 47 5.69 -6.06 -18.11
C GLU A 47 4.64 -5.09 -17.57
N ILE A 48 3.39 -5.20 -18.04
CA ILE A 48 2.25 -4.50 -17.46
C ILE A 48 1.19 -5.51 -17.05
N GLY A 49 0.33 -5.14 -16.13
CA GLY A 49 -0.71 -6.05 -15.70
C GLY A 49 -1.58 -5.48 -14.62
N GLY A 50 -2.29 -6.38 -13.96
CA GLY A 50 -3.12 -6.06 -12.81
C GLY A 50 -3.35 -7.31 -11.97
N GLY A 51 -3.76 -7.10 -10.73
CA GLY A 51 -3.93 -8.16 -9.78
C GLY A 51 -4.95 -7.82 -8.71
N PHE A 52 -5.09 -8.77 -7.80
CA PHE A 52 -5.93 -8.61 -6.62
C PHE A 52 -5.23 -9.24 -5.41
N ARG A 53 -5.52 -8.69 -4.24
CA ARG A 53 -5.05 -9.22 -2.95
C ARG A 53 -6.16 -9.20 -1.93
N VAL A 54 -6.06 -10.10 -0.96
CA VAL A 54 -6.87 -10.15 0.24
C VAL A 54 -5.94 -9.98 1.43
N GLU A 55 -6.21 -8.99 2.26
CA GLU A 55 -5.45 -8.73 3.48
C GLU A 55 -6.23 -9.21 4.69
N ILE A 56 -5.58 -10.04 5.49
CA ILE A 56 -6.10 -10.69 6.67
C ILE A 56 -5.37 -10.11 7.87
N PRO A 57 -6.07 -9.49 8.84
CA PRO A 57 -5.41 -8.99 10.05
C PRO A 57 -4.85 -10.15 10.88
N VAL A 58 -3.59 -10.04 11.30
CA VAL A 58 -2.89 -11.08 12.08
C VAL A 58 -2.67 -10.59 13.50
N ILE A 59 -2.01 -9.43 13.65
CA ILE A 59 -1.68 -8.84 14.96
C ILE A 59 -1.96 -7.34 14.89
N LEU A 60 -2.57 -6.79 15.93
CA LEU A 60 -2.77 -5.35 16.08
C LEU A 60 -1.81 -4.82 17.14
N ASP A 61 -1.29 -3.60 16.93
CA ASP A 61 -0.52 -2.84 17.90
C ASP A 61 0.76 -3.60 18.38
N ILE A 62 1.64 -3.97 17.43
CA ILE A 62 2.89 -4.72 17.68
C ILE A 62 3.90 -3.85 18.41
N ALA A 63 4.14 -2.64 17.90
CA ALA A 63 5.10 -1.71 18.46
C ALA A 63 4.42 -0.80 19.50
N LYS A 64 4.90 -0.86 20.75
CA LYS A 64 4.35 -0.04 21.84
C LYS A 64 4.44 1.44 21.51
N GLY A 65 3.30 2.13 21.58
CA GLY A 65 3.22 3.59 21.37
C GLY A 65 3.23 4.01 19.89
N VAL A 66 3.20 3.05 18.97
CA VAL A 66 3.05 3.28 17.53
C VAL A 66 1.68 2.74 17.11
N ASP A 67 0.95 3.48 16.28
CA ASP A 67 -0.28 2.98 15.67
C ASP A 67 0.13 2.08 14.49
N ASP A 68 0.13 0.76 14.72
CA ASP A 68 0.53 -0.22 13.73
C ASP A 68 -0.37 -1.48 13.70
N ASP A 69 -0.38 -2.16 12.56
CA ASP A 69 -0.94 -3.51 12.45
C ASP A 69 -0.10 -4.39 11.51
N LEU A 70 -0.18 -5.71 11.70
CA LEU A 70 0.42 -6.71 10.83
C LEU A 70 -0.67 -7.49 10.13
N ARG A 71 -0.58 -7.53 8.81
CA ARG A 71 -1.53 -8.21 7.94
C ARG A 71 -0.83 -9.27 7.10
N ALA A 72 -1.49 -10.40 6.90
CA ALA A 72 -1.14 -11.36 5.87
C ALA A 72 -1.87 -10.96 4.58
N SER A 73 -1.14 -10.78 3.50
CA SER A 73 -1.64 -10.44 2.16
C SER A 73 -1.46 -11.64 1.25
N VAL A 74 -2.56 -12.18 0.71
CA VAL A 74 -2.53 -13.26 -0.28
C VAL A 74 -3.24 -12.83 -1.55
N GLY A 75 -2.73 -13.21 -2.72
CA GLY A 75 -3.33 -12.80 -3.98
C GLY A 75 -2.47 -13.18 -5.18
N GLY A 76 -2.63 -12.44 -6.27
CA GLY A 76 -1.73 -12.58 -7.40
C GLY A 76 -1.94 -11.55 -8.50
N ASP A 77 -0.93 -11.45 -9.35
CA ASP A 77 -0.90 -10.54 -10.49
C ASP A 77 -0.93 -11.31 -11.81
N PHE A 78 -1.67 -10.80 -12.78
CA PHE A 78 -1.62 -11.25 -14.17
C PHE A 78 -0.80 -10.26 -14.98
N ARG A 79 0.09 -10.76 -15.83
CA ARG A 79 1.13 -9.96 -16.48
C ARG A 79 1.20 -10.23 -17.96
N TRP A 80 1.34 -9.15 -18.74
CA TRP A 80 1.73 -9.21 -20.13
C TRP A 80 3.16 -8.69 -20.27
N PHE A 81 4.02 -9.52 -20.84
CA PHE A 81 5.42 -9.20 -21.08
C PHE A 81 5.56 -8.70 -22.52
N PHE A 82 6.28 -7.58 -22.72
CA PHE A 82 6.53 -7.04 -24.07
C PHE A 82 7.96 -7.29 -24.55
N HIS A 83 8.80 -7.91 -23.72
CA HIS A 83 10.18 -8.17 -24.08
C HIS A 83 10.25 -9.22 -25.20
N PRO A 84 11.00 -9.02 -26.31
CA PRO A 84 11.02 -9.96 -27.45
C PRO A 84 11.37 -11.41 -27.10
N ARG A 85 12.07 -11.59 -25.98
CA ARG A 85 12.46 -12.91 -25.43
C ARG A 85 11.44 -13.54 -24.48
N GLN A 86 10.45 -12.78 -24.00
CA GLN A 86 9.47 -13.19 -22.98
C GLN A 86 8.02 -12.85 -23.37
N ASP A 87 7.78 -12.40 -24.60
CA ASP A 87 6.46 -11.93 -25.04
C ASP A 87 5.35 -12.97 -24.81
N GLY A 88 4.31 -12.54 -24.11
CA GLY A 88 3.17 -13.37 -23.74
C GLY A 88 2.64 -13.09 -22.34
N PHE A 89 1.85 -14.04 -21.84
CA PHE A 89 1.12 -13.93 -20.58
C PHE A 89 1.77 -14.73 -19.45
N GLY A 90 1.76 -14.17 -18.24
CA GLY A 90 2.19 -14.86 -17.04
C GLY A 90 1.38 -14.49 -15.80
N GLY A 91 1.65 -15.19 -14.70
CA GLY A 91 0.93 -15.09 -13.43
C GLY A 91 1.87 -15.08 -12.24
N TYR A 92 1.59 -14.25 -11.25
CA TYR A 92 2.44 -14.03 -10.09
C TYR A 92 1.61 -14.23 -8.82
N PRO A 93 1.37 -15.46 -8.35
CA PRO A 93 0.75 -15.65 -7.05
C PRO A 93 1.69 -15.12 -5.96
N VAL A 94 1.13 -14.41 -4.99
CA VAL A 94 1.85 -13.71 -3.93
C VAL A 94 1.27 -14.06 -2.57
N ALA A 95 2.15 -14.30 -1.61
CA ALA A 95 1.83 -14.36 -0.19
C ALA A 95 2.86 -13.53 0.58
N ALA A 96 2.41 -12.55 1.36
CA ALA A 96 3.28 -11.62 2.06
C ALA A 96 2.73 -11.21 3.42
N ALA A 97 3.62 -10.75 4.29
CA ALA A 97 3.29 -10.01 5.50
C ALA A 97 3.51 -8.52 5.24
N GLN A 98 2.57 -7.70 5.71
CA GLN A 98 2.61 -6.25 5.62
C GLN A 98 2.50 -5.66 7.02
N TRP A 99 3.49 -4.87 7.40
CA TRP A 99 3.48 -4.17 8.68
C TRP A 99 3.10 -2.72 8.44
N ASN A 100 1.87 -2.34 8.75
CA ASN A 100 1.35 -1.01 8.46
C ASN A 100 1.58 -0.07 9.64
N PHE A 101 2.06 1.12 9.34
CA PHE A 101 2.27 2.22 10.28
C PHE A 101 1.36 3.38 9.92
N TYR A 102 0.46 3.74 10.83
CA TYR A 102 -0.52 4.81 10.62
C TYR A 102 0.05 6.13 11.14
N VAL A 103 0.45 7.00 10.21
CA VAL A 103 1.07 8.30 10.56
C VAL A 103 0.01 9.33 10.93
N ASN A 104 -1.13 9.28 10.25
CA ASN A 104 -2.31 10.10 10.53
C ASN A 104 -3.56 9.41 9.95
N PRO A 105 -4.78 9.94 10.18
CA PRO A 105 -6.01 9.29 9.71
C PRO A 105 -6.11 9.09 8.19
N ARG A 106 -5.28 9.79 7.40
CA ARG A 106 -5.28 9.72 5.93
C ARG A 106 -4.10 8.95 5.35
N TRP A 107 -3.04 8.70 6.10
CA TRP A 107 -1.82 8.12 5.55
C TRP A 107 -1.29 6.99 6.43
N SER A 108 -1.04 5.85 5.79
CA SER A 108 -0.22 4.78 6.34
C SER A 108 0.88 4.35 5.39
N PHE A 109 1.97 3.83 5.94
CA PHE A 109 3.11 3.29 5.20
C PHE A 109 3.36 1.86 5.64
N PHE A 110 3.90 1.01 4.77
CA PHE A 110 4.14 -0.38 5.13
C PHE A 110 5.36 -0.94 4.41
N PRO A 111 6.34 -1.54 5.11
CA PRO A 111 7.17 -2.57 4.52
C PRO A 111 6.35 -3.85 4.26
N GLU A 112 6.78 -4.59 3.25
CA GLU A 112 6.18 -5.86 2.83
C GLU A 112 7.29 -6.89 2.61
N ALA A 113 7.10 -8.11 3.12
CA ALA A 113 8.01 -9.23 2.91
C ALA A 113 7.25 -10.54 2.75
N GLY A 114 7.70 -11.43 1.87
CA GLY A 114 6.98 -12.67 1.57
C GLY A 114 7.60 -13.51 0.48
N LEU A 115 6.75 -14.16 -0.31
CA LEU A 115 7.10 -14.98 -1.45
C LEU A 115 6.21 -14.64 -2.64
N ALA A 116 6.79 -14.70 -3.83
CA ALA A 116 6.07 -14.63 -5.10
C ALA A 116 6.46 -15.82 -5.97
N GLY A 117 5.47 -16.51 -6.53
CA GLY A 117 5.69 -17.36 -7.69
C GLY A 117 5.81 -16.49 -8.92
N VAL A 118 6.80 -16.71 -9.77
CA VAL A 118 6.97 -16.00 -11.03
C VAL A 118 6.76 -17.01 -12.14
N PHE A 119 5.59 -16.97 -12.78
CA PHE A 119 5.26 -17.83 -13.91
C PHE A 119 5.24 -16.99 -15.18
N ALA A 120 6.28 -17.10 -16.00
CA ALA A 120 6.40 -16.43 -17.29
C ALA A 120 6.22 -17.43 -18.45
N PRO A 121 5.92 -16.98 -19.68
CA PRO A 121 5.85 -17.86 -20.85
C PRO A 121 7.14 -18.68 -21.01
N ASP A 122 7.01 -19.99 -21.16
CA ASP A 122 8.15 -20.88 -21.38
C ASP A 122 8.75 -20.61 -22.78
N ARG A 123 9.88 -19.91 -22.81
CA ARG A 123 10.69 -19.75 -24.02
C ARG A 123 12.14 -20.15 -23.72
N LYS A 124 12.74 -20.86 -24.68
CA LYS A 124 14.05 -21.55 -24.70
C LYS A 124 15.26 -20.86 -24.02
N TYR A 125 15.20 -19.57 -23.70
CA TYR A 125 16.33 -18.77 -23.21
C TYR A 125 16.05 -17.99 -21.91
N PHE A 126 14.96 -18.28 -21.20
CA PHE A 126 14.62 -17.55 -19.97
C PHE A 126 14.28 -18.45 -18.78
N TRP A 127 14.32 -17.86 -17.58
CA TRP A 127 14.08 -18.52 -16.31
C TRP A 127 12.77 -19.30 -16.33
N ARG A 128 12.86 -20.61 -16.08
CA ARG A 128 11.71 -21.46 -15.72
C ARG A 128 10.98 -20.82 -14.55
N SER A 129 9.66 -21.05 -14.48
CA SER A 129 8.84 -20.63 -13.35
C SER A 129 9.53 -20.92 -12.02
N PHE A 130 9.66 -19.90 -11.18
CA PHE A 130 10.42 -19.99 -9.94
C PHE A 130 9.69 -19.30 -8.79
N ILE A 131 10.03 -19.67 -7.55
CA ILE A 131 9.57 -18.96 -6.36
C ILE A 131 10.70 -18.01 -5.95
N ALA A 132 10.35 -16.76 -5.72
CA ALA A 132 11.26 -15.70 -5.33
C ALA A 132 10.87 -15.13 -3.96
N PRO A 133 11.83 -14.67 -3.14
CA PRO A 133 11.50 -13.80 -2.02
C PRO A 133 10.80 -12.54 -2.56
N LEU A 134 9.76 -12.11 -1.88
CA LEU A 134 9.11 -10.83 -2.14
C LEU A 134 9.53 -9.84 -1.06
N GLY A 135 9.89 -8.63 -1.48
CA GLY A 135 10.29 -7.56 -0.55
C GLY A 135 10.02 -6.19 -1.15
N GLY A 136 9.47 -5.28 -0.35
CA GLY A 136 9.18 -3.93 -0.81
C GLY A 136 8.58 -3.03 0.25
N VAL A 137 8.08 -1.89 -0.22
CA VAL A 137 7.41 -0.89 0.61
C VAL A 137 6.21 -0.30 -0.14
N GLY A 138 5.24 0.22 0.60
CA GLY A 138 4.11 0.93 0.05
C GLY A 138 3.53 1.97 0.99
N ALA A 139 2.54 2.69 0.46
CA ALA A 139 1.79 3.71 1.16
C ALA A 139 0.30 3.59 0.80
N ARG A 140 -0.56 3.95 1.76
CA ARG A 140 -2.00 4.07 1.56
C ARG A 140 -2.49 5.47 1.90
N TYR A 141 -3.34 6.01 1.02
CA TYR A 141 -4.11 7.22 1.25
C TYR A 141 -5.56 6.86 1.55
N HIS A 142 -5.98 7.00 2.80
CA HIS A 142 -7.32 6.68 3.28
C HIS A 142 -8.27 7.85 3.02
N PHE A 143 -9.30 7.60 2.20
CA PHE A 143 -10.33 8.59 1.87
C PHE A 143 -11.71 8.22 2.41
N ALA A 144 -11.89 6.99 2.89
CA ALA A 144 -13.04 6.55 3.66
C ALA A 144 -12.59 5.59 4.77
N SER A 145 -13.50 5.21 5.68
CA SER A 145 -13.20 4.29 6.78
C SER A 145 -12.84 2.87 6.35
N ARG A 146 -13.12 2.53 5.08
CA ARG A 146 -12.81 1.23 4.47
C ARG A 146 -12.01 1.33 3.17
N ASN A 147 -11.92 2.52 2.58
CA ASN A 147 -11.33 2.69 1.26
C ASN A 147 -10.05 3.52 1.31
N ALA A 148 -9.03 2.99 0.64
CA ALA A 148 -7.77 3.70 0.47
C ALA A 148 -7.20 3.51 -0.94
N LEU A 149 -6.48 4.53 -1.43
CA LEU A 149 -5.60 4.37 -2.57
C LEU A 149 -4.31 3.71 -2.08
N VAL A 150 -3.85 2.68 -2.76
CA VAL A 150 -2.61 1.98 -2.41
C VAL A 150 -1.60 2.17 -3.52
N MET A 151 -0.36 2.42 -3.14
CA MET A 151 0.79 2.39 -4.03
C MET A 151 1.88 1.56 -3.36
N ARG A 152 2.56 0.72 -4.13
CA ARG A 152 3.65 -0.10 -3.64
C ARG A 152 4.72 -0.30 -4.69
N ILE A 153 5.95 -0.49 -4.23
CA ILE A 153 7.07 -0.93 -5.05
C ILE A 153 7.73 -2.10 -4.36
N ASN A 154 7.85 -3.22 -5.06
CA ASN A 154 8.47 -4.41 -4.52
C ASN A 154 9.24 -5.18 -5.61
N TRP A 155 10.10 -6.08 -5.18
CA TRP A 155 10.67 -7.10 -6.03
C TRP A 155 10.01 -8.44 -5.68
N PRO A 156 9.65 -9.29 -6.67
CA PRO A 156 9.88 -9.14 -8.11
C PRO A 156 8.78 -8.38 -8.88
N THR A 157 7.69 -7.94 -8.23
CA THR A 157 6.48 -7.50 -8.96
C THR A 157 6.49 -6.03 -9.44
N GLY A 158 7.52 -5.25 -9.12
CA GLY A 158 7.63 -3.86 -9.58
C GLY A 158 6.71 -2.88 -8.86
N PHE A 159 6.25 -1.88 -9.59
CA PHE A 159 5.37 -0.83 -9.10
C PHE A 159 3.90 -1.25 -9.28
N GLN A 160 3.10 -1.05 -8.25
CA GLN A 160 1.66 -1.30 -8.28
C GLN A 160 0.90 -0.10 -7.71
N ALA A 161 -0.27 0.19 -8.26
CA ALA A 161 -1.18 1.22 -7.77
C ALA A 161 -2.62 0.75 -7.91
N GLY A 162 -3.44 0.99 -6.89
CA GLY A 162 -4.78 0.43 -6.83
C GLY A 162 -5.66 1.04 -5.74
N VAL A 163 -6.72 0.30 -5.40
CA VAL A 163 -7.70 0.69 -4.39
C VAL A 163 -7.95 -0.50 -3.47
N THR A 164 -8.08 -0.21 -2.17
CA THR A 164 -8.52 -1.16 -1.16
C THR A 164 -9.95 -0.87 -0.70
N PHE A 165 -10.72 -1.90 -0.32
CA PHE A 165 -12.12 -1.77 0.13
C PHE A 165 -12.58 -2.90 1.06
#